data_AF-A0A3D1WJT8-F1
#
_entry.id   AF-A0A3D1WJT8-F1
#
_cell.length_a   1.000
_cell.length_b   1.000
_cell.length_c   1.000
_cell.angle_alpha   90.00
_cell.angle_beta   90.00
_cell.angle_gamma   90.00
#
_symmetry.space_group_name_H-M   'P 1'
#
loop_
_entity.id
_entity.type
_entity.pdbx_description
1 polymer ?
#
loop_
_entity_poly.entity_id
_entity_poly.type
_entity_poly.pdbx_seq_one_letter_code
_entity_poly.pdbx_strand_id
1 'polypeptide(L)'
;MSFYINNTNPSRPGPVTGSPLNGICEKILIETTKVFDACVSQSTETGIVLPVTDFNPADPALPLTFVSAVNAPSEPVTITDLVVDRLETCPNYANVSATLTIPVIVTYRDANGVLGTGRSSITVNKNVILFVPQPSASPINITASAVFSSEIGSYTAENTFTVTGCLQVIMRVTAVVDVLVPSYGYPVIPPCHSAPAASACPGLFDMPLYPTASGPVVPPRF
;
A
#
# COMPACT_ATOMS: atom_id res chain seq x y z
N MET A 1 -11.80 -2.12 -11.05
CA MET A 1 -11.71 -3.56 -11.41
C MET A 1 -10.96 -4.29 -10.33
N SER A 2 -11.25 -5.58 -10.11
CA SER A 2 -10.80 -6.31 -8.93
C SER A 2 -9.64 -7.28 -9.21
N PHE A 3 -8.74 -7.43 -8.23
CA PHE A 3 -7.57 -8.32 -8.28
C PHE A 3 -7.98 -9.79 -8.48
N TYR A 4 -9.08 -10.22 -7.88
CA TYR A 4 -9.56 -11.61 -7.97
C TYR A 4 -10.10 -11.95 -9.38
N ILE A 5 -10.86 -11.05 -10.00
CA ILE A 5 -11.54 -11.34 -11.27
C ILE A 5 -10.62 -11.16 -12.49
N ASN A 6 -9.74 -10.15 -12.50
CA ASN A 6 -9.10 -9.68 -13.73
C ASN A 6 -7.57 -9.50 -13.63
N ASN A 7 -6.87 -10.38 -12.93
CA ASN A 7 -5.40 -10.41 -12.93
C ASN A 7 -4.87 -11.07 -14.22
N THR A 8 -4.78 -10.27 -15.29
CA THR A 8 -4.23 -10.62 -16.61
C THR A 8 -2.72 -10.45 -16.70
N ASN A 9 -2.01 -10.26 -15.58
CA ASN A 9 -0.56 -10.08 -15.57
C ASN A 9 0.14 -11.36 -16.08
N PRO A 10 1.02 -11.27 -17.11
CA PRO A 10 1.70 -12.43 -17.68
C PRO A 10 2.70 -13.08 -16.70
N SER A 11 3.15 -12.35 -15.67
CA SER A 11 4.10 -12.84 -14.66
C SER A 11 3.43 -13.56 -13.48
N ARG A 12 2.18 -14.02 -13.63
CA ARG A 12 1.47 -14.78 -12.59
C ARG A 12 1.95 -16.24 -12.55
N PRO A 13 2.25 -16.81 -11.36
CA PRO A 13 2.39 -18.26 -11.21
C PRO A 13 1.12 -18.96 -11.69
N GLY A 14 1.27 -19.96 -12.55
CA GLY A 14 0.14 -20.76 -13.01
C GLY A 14 -0.44 -21.65 -11.90
N PRO A 15 -1.66 -22.17 -12.07
CA PRO A 15 -2.17 -23.24 -11.20
C PRO A 15 -1.19 -24.41 -11.17
N VAL A 16 -0.91 -24.97 -10.00
CA VAL A 16 -0.02 -26.14 -9.90
C VAL A 16 -0.70 -27.35 -10.54
N THR A 17 -0.11 -27.84 -11.64
CA THR A 17 -0.57 -29.04 -12.34
C THR A 17 0.13 -30.27 -11.79
N GLY A 18 -0.56 -31.08 -10.98
CA GLY A 18 -0.04 -32.29 -10.35
C GLY A 18 -0.43 -32.37 -8.87
N SER A 19 0.19 -33.28 -8.11
CA SER A 19 0.07 -33.30 -6.65
C SER A 19 1.16 -32.41 -6.02
N PRO A 20 0.83 -31.21 -5.50
CA PRO A 20 1.81 -30.37 -4.78
C PRO A 20 2.28 -31.02 -3.47
N LEU A 21 1.60 -32.05 -2.99
CA LEU A 21 1.86 -32.70 -1.70
C LEU A 21 2.91 -33.83 -1.80
N ASN A 22 3.20 -34.33 -3.00
CA ASN A 22 4.15 -35.42 -3.19
C ASN A 22 5.58 -34.91 -2.95
N GLY A 23 6.18 -35.31 -1.83
CA GLY A 23 7.55 -34.93 -1.45
C GLY A 23 7.67 -33.86 -0.36
N ILE A 24 6.56 -33.29 0.14
CA ILE A 24 6.63 -32.37 1.29
C ILE A 24 6.82 -33.15 2.59
N CYS A 25 8.08 -33.21 3.06
CA CYS A 25 8.44 -33.84 4.33
C CYS A 25 8.34 -32.88 5.54
N GLU A 26 8.43 -31.57 5.33
CA GLU A 26 8.37 -30.55 6.40
C GLU A 26 7.62 -29.30 5.92
N LYS A 27 6.95 -28.62 6.84
CA LYS A 27 6.09 -27.44 6.60
C LYS A 27 6.27 -26.44 7.74
N ILE A 28 6.37 -25.17 7.40
CA ILE A 28 6.24 -24.05 8.34
C ILE A 28 4.88 -23.36 8.16
N LEU A 29 4.44 -22.74 9.25
CA LEU A 29 3.26 -21.88 9.29
C LEU A 29 3.72 -20.42 9.27
N ILE A 30 3.17 -19.60 8.38
CA ILE A 30 3.45 -18.17 8.31
C ILE A 30 2.13 -17.43 8.57
N GLU A 31 2.01 -16.83 9.75
CA GLU A 31 0.93 -15.87 10.03
C GLU A 31 1.15 -14.61 9.16
N THR A 32 0.15 -14.23 8.37
CA THR A 32 0.28 -13.09 7.45
C THR A 32 -1.08 -12.48 7.10
N THR A 33 -1.07 -11.28 6.50
CA THR A 33 -2.28 -10.63 5.99
C THR A 33 -2.50 -11.00 4.54
N LYS A 34 -3.52 -11.82 4.25
CA LYS A 34 -3.94 -12.14 2.88
C LYS A 34 -4.90 -11.10 2.36
N VAL A 35 -4.61 -10.57 1.17
CA VAL A 35 -5.57 -9.80 0.35
C VAL A 35 -6.39 -10.80 -0.47
N PHE A 36 -7.70 -10.83 -0.26
CA PHE A 36 -8.62 -11.64 -1.08
C PHE A 36 -9.00 -10.93 -2.37
N ASP A 37 -9.25 -9.62 -2.27
CA ASP A 37 -9.53 -8.78 -3.42
C ASP A 37 -9.10 -7.34 -3.14
N ALA A 38 -8.87 -6.59 -4.20
CA ALA A 38 -8.52 -5.18 -4.17
C ALA A 38 -9.04 -4.46 -5.41
N CYS A 39 -9.55 -3.24 -5.23
CA CYS A 39 -9.89 -2.36 -6.33
C CYS A 39 -9.11 -1.05 -6.22
N VAL A 40 -8.42 -0.68 -7.30
CA VAL A 40 -7.86 0.66 -7.48
C VAL A 40 -8.85 1.55 -8.22
N SER A 41 -8.99 2.80 -7.76
CA SER A 41 -9.64 3.89 -8.48
C SER A 41 -8.66 5.05 -8.59
N GLN A 42 -8.66 5.73 -9.73
CA GLN A 42 -7.91 6.96 -9.99
C GLN A 42 -8.89 7.98 -10.54
N SER A 43 -8.84 9.20 -10.02
CA SER A 43 -9.65 10.32 -10.49
C SER A 43 -8.86 11.64 -10.37
N THR A 44 -9.21 12.60 -11.23
CA THR A 44 -8.78 13.99 -11.09
C THR A 44 -9.96 14.76 -10.54
N GLU A 45 -9.78 15.34 -9.37
CA GLU A 45 -10.82 16.06 -8.63
C GLU A 45 -10.50 17.55 -8.67
N THR A 46 -11.50 18.37 -9.02
CA THR A 46 -11.40 19.84 -9.08
C THR A 46 -12.19 20.47 -7.94
N GLY A 47 -11.72 21.61 -7.45
CA GLY A 47 -12.44 22.36 -6.41
C GLY A 47 -12.45 21.71 -5.03
N ILE A 48 -11.47 20.84 -4.72
CA ILE A 48 -11.32 20.29 -3.37
C ILE A 48 -11.01 21.44 -2.41
N VAL A 49 -11.82 21.58 -1.37
CA VAL A 49 -11.65 22.58 -0.32
C VAL A 49 -10.83 21.97 0.82
N LEU A 50 -9.63 22.51 1.04
CA LEU A 50 -8.68 22.10 2.08
C LEU A 50 -8.61 23.18 3.17
N PRO A 51 -9.40 23.10 4.25
CA PRO A 51 -9.20 23.94 5.44
C PRO A 51 -7.90 23.53 6.12
N VAL A 52 -6.99 24.47 6.38
CA VAL A 52 -5.66 24.16 6.92
C VAL A 52 -5.54 24.52 8.39
N THR A 53 -5.02 23.57 9.17
CA THR A 53 -4.69 23.70 10.59
C THR A 53 -3.21 23.38 10.82
N ASP A 54 -2.74 23.42 12.09
CA ASP A 54 -1.38 23.04 12.49
C ASP A 54 -0.27 23.73 11.65
N PHE A 55 -0.41 25.04 11.46
CA PHE A 55 0.55 25.85 10.70
C PHE A 55 1.96 25.79 11.31
N ASN A 56 2.95 25.53 10.46
CA ASN A 56 4.36 25.47 10.80
C ASN A 56 5.20 26.14 9.69
N PRO A 57 5.78 27.33 9.89
CA PRO A 57 5.73 28.14 11.12
C PRO A 57 4.31 28.57 11.52
N ALA A 58 4.10 28.74 12.83
CA ALA A 58 2.86 29.28 13.38
C ALA A 58 2.63 30.74 12.93
N ASP A 59 1.36 31.15 12.90
CA ASP A 59 0.91 32.50 12.53
C ASP A 59 1.50 33.05 11.21
N PRO A 60 1.34 32.35 10.07
CA PRO A 60 1.90 32.78 8.79
C PRO A 60 1.25 34.05 8.26
N ALA A 61 2.04 34.93 7.62
CA ALA A 61 1.52 36.19 7.10
C ALA A 61 0.61 36.00 5.88
N LEU A 62 -0.61 36.55 5.97
CA LEU A 62 -1.61 36.47 4.90
C LEU A 62 -1.43 37.56 3.83
N PRO A 63 -1.84 37.32 2.56
CA PRO A 63 -2.41 36.08 2.03
C PRO A 63 -1.36 34.99 1.80
N LEU A 64 -1.77 33.73 1.92
CA LEU A 64 -0.90 32.60 1.58
C LEU A 64 -0.92 32.36 0.06
N THR A 65 0.15 31.76 -0.45
CA THR A 65 0.26 31.26 -1.82
C THR A 65 0.38 29.74 -1.77
N PHE A 66 -0.46 29.03 -2.52
CA PHE A 66 -0.39 27.58 -2.60
C PHE A 66 0.91 27.13 -3.30
N VAL A 67 1.54 26.07 -2.80
CA VAL A 67 2.71 25.46 -3.44
C VAL A 67 2.39 24.02 -3.84
N SER A 68 1.94 23.18 -2.88
CA SER A 68 1.52 21.82 -3.16
C SER A 68 0.66 21.24 -2.04
N ALA A 69 -0.03 20.13 -2.31
CA ALA A 69 -0.66 19.30 -1.29
C ALA A 69 -0.45 17.82 -1.61
N VAL A 70 0.03 17.06 -0.63
CA VAL A 70 0.37 15.63 -0.73
C VAL A 70 -0.07 14.88 0.53
N ASN A 71 -0.08 13.54 0.52
CA ASN A 71 -0.44 12.77 1.72
C ASN A 71 0.47 13.06 2.92
N ALA A 72 -0.09 13.02 4.13
CA ALA A 72 0.70 12.92 5.35
C ALA A 72 1.37 11.53 5.41
N PRO A 73 2.72 11.42 5.42
CA PRO A 73 3.42 10.14 5.22
C PRO A 73 3.33 9.17 6.41
N SER A 74 2.90 9.65 7.58
CA SER A 74 2.82 8.90 8.83
C SER A 74 1.39 8.66 9.33
N GLU A 75 0.36 9.08 8.58
CA GLU A 75 -1.04 9.06 9.01
C GLU A 75 -1.87 8.18 8.05
N PRO A 76 -2.47 7.07 8.52
CA PRO A 76 -3.22 6.17 7.65
C PRO A 76 -4.56 6.79 7.21
N VAL A 77 -5.12 6.26 6.12
CA VAL A 77 -6.49 6.58 5.70
C VAL A 77 -7.47 6.03 6.72
N THR A 78 -8.30 6.90 7.29
CA THR A 78 -9.37 6.49 8.21
C THR A 78 -10.60 6.08 7.39
N ILE A 79 -11.23 4.98 7.78
CA ILE A 79 -12.44 4.45 7.16
C ILE A 79 -13.60 4.63 8.15
N THR A 80 -14.64 5.34 7.74
CA THR A 80 -15.91 5.49 8.48
C THR A 80 -17.08 5.00 7.63
N ASP A 81 -18.24 4.83 8.26
CA ASP A 81 -19.51 4.50 7.59
C ASP A 81 -19.42 3.26 6.67
N LEU A 82 -18.62 2.28 7.10
CA LEU A 82 -18.37 1.06 6.35
C LEU A 82 -19.62 0.15 6.33
N VAL A 83 -20.15 -0.07 5.13
CA VAL A 83 -21.25 -0.99 4.83
C VAL A 83 -20.76 -2.05 3.83
N VAL A 84 -21.13 -3.31 4.07
CA VAL A 84 -20.75 -4.46 3.24
C VAL A 84 -22.02 -5.24 2.86
N ASP A 85 -22.67 -4.78 1.79
CA ASP A 85 -23.94 -5.33 1.30
C ASP A 85 -23.70 -6.43 0.28
N ARG A 86 -23.98 -7.68 0.67
CA ARG A 86 -23.77 -8.85 -0.19
C ARG A 86 -24.80 -8.92 -1.31
N LEU A 87 -24.34 -9.32 -2.50
CA LEU A 87 -25.19 -9.46 -3.68
C LEU A 87 -25.90 -10.82 -3.64
N GLU A 88 -27.24 -10.82 -3.63
CA GLU A 88 -28.06 -12.03 -3.53
C GLU A 88 -27.76 -13.06 -4.63
N THR A 89 -27.49 -12.59 -5.85
CA THR A 89 -27.16 -13.43 -7.02
C THR A 89 -25.71 -13.94 -7.01
N CYS A 90 -24.84 -13.33 -6.21
CA CYS A 90 -23.40 -13.48 -6.25
C CYS A 90 -22.83 -13.50 -4.82
N PRO A 91 -23.04 -14.57 -4.03
CA PRO A 91 -22.90 -14.54 -2.57
C PRO A 91 -21.48 -14.27 -2.04
N ASN A 92 -20.44 -14.44 -2.87
CA ASN A 92 -19.05 -14.11 -2.57
C ASN A 92 -18.64 -12.70 -3.03
N TYR A 93 -19.60 -11.86 -3.42
CA TYR A 93 -19.40 -10.48 -3.81
C TYR A 93 -20.29 -9.57 -2.98
N ALA A 94 -19.75 -8.42 -2.60
CA ALA A 94 -20.49 -7.38 -1.89
C ALA A 94 -20.22 -6.01 -2.51
N ASN A 95 -21.23 -5.15 -2.49
CA ASN A 95 -21.03 -3.72 -2.54
C ASN A 95 -20.39 -3.31 -1.19
N VAL A 96 -19.14 -2.87 -1.26
CA VAL A 96 -18.42 -2.27 -0.14
C VAL A 96 -18.48 -0.77 -0.30
N SER A 97 -19.26 -0.13 0.57
CA SER A 97 -19.43 1.33 0.63
C SER A 97 -18.79 1.87 1.90
N ALA A 98 -18.02 2.96 1.80
CA ALA A 98 -17.39 3.60 2.95
C ALA A 98 -17.03 5.07 2.67
N THR A 99 -16.91 5.85 3.73
CA THR A 99 -16.34 7.20 3.73
C THR A 99 -14.86 7.11 4.10
N LEU A 100 -13.99 7.66 3.24
CA LEU A 100 -12.54 7.62 3.42
C LEU A 100 -12.01 9.02 3.73
N THR A 101 -11.39 9.19 4.90
CA THR A 101 -10.72 10.43 5.30
C THR A 101 -9.22 10.27 5.11
N ILE A 102 -8.67 11.08 4.21
CA ILE A 102 -7.28 10.98 3.73
C ILE A 102 -6.52 12.20 4.26
N PRO A 103 -5.55 12.02 5.19
CA PRO A 103 -4.77 13.13 5.73
C PRO A 103 -3.78 13.65 4.69
N VAL A 104 -3.68 14.98 4.56
CA VAL A 104 -2.80 15.67 3.62
C VAL A 104 -2.03 16.80 4.30
N ILE A 105 -0.81 17.03 3.82
CA ILE A 105 0.02 18.18 4.19
C ILE A 105 -0.05 19.17 3.02
N VAL A 106 -0.45 20.40 3.33
CA VAL A 106 -0.45 21.53 2.41
C VAL A 106 0.84 22.31 2.62
N THR A 107 1.65 22.45 1.57
CA THR A 107 2.80 23.34 1.52
C THR A 107 2.35 24.67 0.93
N TYR A 108 2.69 25.77 1.59
CA TYR A 108 2.36 27.12 1.17
C TYR A 108 3.58 28.05 1.31
N ARG A 109 3.45 29.24 0.72
CA ARG A 109 4.34 30.38 0.96
C ARG A 109 3.54 31.53 1.56
N ASP A 110 4.03 32.15 2.62
CA ASP A 110 3.38 33.29 3.25
C ASP A 110 3.66 34.60 2.48
N ALA A 111 3.02 35.70 2.88
CA ALA A 111 3.21 37.02 2.27
C ALA A 111 4.62 37.62 2.45
N ASN A 112 5.40 37.12 3.41
CA ASN A 112 6.82 37.48 3.59
C ASN A 112 7.76 36.63 2.71
N GLY A 113 7.22 35.66 1.96
CA GLY A 113 7.98 34.74 1.13
C GLY A 113 8.52 33.51 1.87
N VAL A 114 8.16 33.30 3.14
CA VAL A 114 8.58 32.14 3.96
C VAL A 114 7.76 30.91 3.55
N LEU A 115 8.41 29.76 3.41
CA LEU A 115 7.73 28.48 3.19
C LEU A 115 7.22 27.93 4.51
N GLY A 116 5.99 27.43 4.49
CA GLY A 116 5.37 26.73 5.62
C GLY A 116 4.58 25.51 5.18
N THR A 117 4.22 24.69 6.15
CA THR A 117 3.37 23.52 6.00
C THR A 117 2.21 23.60 6.98
N GLY A 118 1.06 23.07 6.60
CA GLY A 118 -0.07 22.86 7.50
C GLY A 118 -0.78 21.54 7.15
N ARG A 119 -1.67 21.10 8.03
CA ARG A 119 -2.45 19.87 7.87
C ARG A 119 -3.84 20.15 7.34
N SER A 120 -4.35 19.23 6.55
CA SER A 120 -5.75 19.19 6.13
C SER A 120 -6.16 17.73 5.89
N SER A 121 -7.40 17.49 5.46
CA SER A 121 -7.85 16.16 5.07
C SER A 121 -8.85 16.22 3.92
N ILE A 122 -8.89 15.15 3.13
CA ILE A 122 -9.81 14.99 2.00
C ILE A 122 -10.77 13.84 2.35
N THR A 123 -12.07 14.11 2.33
CA THR A 123 -13.11 13.10 2.57
C THR A 123 -13.71 12.66 1.24
N VAL A 124 -13.69 11.35 0.95
CA VAL A 124 -14.23 10.78 -0.29
C VAL A 124 -15.05 9.54 -0.02
N ASN A 125 -16.29 9.53 -0.52
CA ASN A 125 -17.15 8.35 -0.50
C ASN A 125 -16.75 7.39 -1.62
N LYS A 126 -16.60 6.11 -1.30
CA LYS A 126 -16.35 5.05 -2.27
C LYS A 126 -17.42 3.97 -2.13
N ASN A 127 -17.91 3.49 -3.27
CA ASN A 127 -18.79 2.35 -3.42
C ASN A 127 -18.14 1.47 -4.50
N VAL A 128 -17.76 0.25 -4.15
CA VAL A 128 -17.08 -0.69 -5.06
C VAL A 128 -17.57 -2.11 -4.81
N ILE A 129 -17.81 -2.86 -5.89
CA ILE A 129 -18.05 -4.30 -5.78
C ILE A 129 -16.70 -5.02 -5.64
N LEU A 130 -16.55 -5.79 -4.57
CA LEU A 130 -15.35 -6.58 -4.26
C LEU A 130 -15.74 -8.04 -3.99
N PHE A 131 -14.84 -8.98 -4.27
CA PHE A 131 -14.97 -10.34 -3.77
C PHE A 131 -14.76 -10.33 -2.25
N VAL A 132 -15.79 -10.73 -1.52
CA VAL A 132 -15.83 -10.79 -0.06
C VAL A 132 -16.12 -12.25 0.34
N PRO A 133 -15.17 -12.94 1.01
CA PRO A 133 -15.38 -14.30 1.48
C PRO A 133 -16.62 -14.47 2.37
N GLN A 134 -17.13 -15.70 2.45
CA GLN A 134 -18.13 -16.06 3.46
C GLN A 134 -17.59 -15.84 4.88
N PRO A 135 -18.46 -15.55 5.88
CA PRO A 135 -18.02 -15.30 7.24
C PRO A 135 -17.37 -16.58 7.79
N SER A 136 -16.27 -16.42 8.53
CA SER A 136 -15.54 -17.52 9.15
C SER A 136 -15.15 -17.15 10.57
N ALA A 137 -14.55 -18.07 11.32
CA ALA A 137 -13.99 -17.76 12.63
C ALA A 137 -12.83 -16.74 12.56
N SER A 138 -12.12 -16.63 11.43
CA SER A 138 -11.20 -15.51 11.17
C SER A 138 -11.99 -14.34 10.55
N PRO A 139 -11.94 -13.13 11.14
CA PRO A 139 -12.65 -11.96 10.65
C PRO A 139 -11.96 -11.37 9.41
N ILE A 140 -12.77 -10.98 8.43
CA ILE A 140 -12.33 -10.12 7.33
C ILE A 140 -12.27 -8.66 7.78
N ASN A 141 -11.37 -7.90 7.17
CA ASN A 141 -11.20 -6.47 7.36
C ASN A 141 -11.26 -5.77 5.99
N ILE A 142 -11.83 -4.56 5.96
CA ILE A 142 -11.71 -3.66 4.81
C ILE A 142 -10.62 -2.66 5.14
N THR A 143 -9.62 -2.54 4.26
CA THR A 143 -8.50 -1.62 4.43
C THR A 143 -8.35 -0.72 3.21
N ALA A 144 -7.88 0.51 3.41
CA ALA A 144 -7.72 1.50 2.37
C ALA A 144 -6.31 2.11 2.41
N SER A 145 -5.75 2.40 1.24
CA SER A 145 -4.58 3.24 1.08
C SER A 145 -4.84 4.23 -0.04
N ALA A 146 -4.51 5.50 0.15
CA ALA A 146 -4.71 6.53 -0.85
C ALA A 146 -3.41 7.30 -1.12
N VAL A 147 -3.28 7.78 -2.36
CA VAL A 147 -2.26 8.73 -2.78
C VAL A 147 -2.96 9.94 -3.37
N PHE A 148 -2.64 11.13 -2.86
CA PHE A 148 -3.12 12.41 -3.36
C PHE A 148 -1.93 13.29 -3.72
N SER A 149 -2.01 14.00 -4.84
CA SER A 149 -1.04 15.02 -5.21
C SER A 149 -1.73 16.17 -5.93
N SER A 150 -1.36 17.39 -5.56
CA SER A 150 -1.77 18.63 -6.21
C SER A 150 -0.63 19.65 -6.19
N GLU A 151 -0.42 20.30 -7.35
CA GLU A 151 0.43 21.49 -7.53
C GLU A 151 -0.41 22.68 -8.05
N ILE A 152 -1.73 22.51 -8.14
CA ILE A 152 -2.67 23.49 -8.68
C ILE A 152 -3.69 23.85 -7.60
N GLY A 153 -3.59 25.06 -7.07
CA GLY A 153 -4.54 25.56 -6.08
C GLY A 153 -4.42 27.05 -5.87
N SER A 154 -5.43 27.62 -5.20
CA SER A 154 -5.45 29.02 -4.79
C SER A 154 -5.83 29.12 -3.32
N TYR A 155 -5.26 30.12 -2.64
CA TYR A 155 -5.69 30.49 -1.30
C TYR A 155 -7.06 31.16 -1.38
N THR A 156 -8.00 30.67 -0.59
CA THR A 156 -9.31 31.26 -0.37
C THR A 156 -9.36 31.86 1.05
N ALA A 157 -10.50 32.43 1.45
CA ALA A 157 -10.63 33.02 2.78
C ALA A 157 -10.45 31.96 3.90
N GLU A 158 -10.27 32.42 5.14
CA GLU A 158 -10.34 31.56 6.34
C GLU A 158 -9.38 30.35 6.30
N ASN A 159 -8.09 30.60 6.03
CA ASN A 159 -7.03 29.59 6.10
C ASN A 159 -7.28 28.35 5.23
N THR A 160 -8.03 28.52 4.14
CA THR A 160 -8.49 27.44 3.28
C THR A 160 -7.86 27.56 1.89
N PHE A 161 -7.58 26.42 1.25
CA PHE A 161 -7.16 26.37 -0.15
C PHE A 161 -8.19 25.63 -0.98
N THR A 162 -8.44 26.12 -2.20
CA THR A 162 -9.21 25.38 -3.20
C THR A 162 -8.24 24.82 -4.23
N VAL A 163 -8.19 23.49 -4.34
CA VAL A 163 -7.18 22.79 -5.14
C VAL A 163 -7.79 21.90 -6.21
N THR A 164 -6.99 21.59 -7.23
CA THR A 164 -7.24 20.55 -8.22
C THR A 164 -6.10 19.54 -8.13
N GLY A 165 -6.42 18.25 -8.04
CA GLY A 165 -5.41 17.22 -7.81
C GLY A 165 -5.80 15.84 -8.32
N CYS A 166 -4.81 14.96 -8.37
CA CYS A 166 -5.00 13.56 -8.71
C CYS A 166 -5.13 12.74 -7.42
N LEU A 167 -6.18 11.93 -7.34
CA LEU A 167 -6.46 11.04 -6.23
C LEU A 167 -6.47 9.58 -6.72
N GLN A 168 -5.60 8.76 -6.13
CA GLN A 168 -5.64 7.31 -6.25
C GLN A 168 -6.09 6.70 -4.92
N VAL A 169 -7.08 5.80 -4.95
CA VAL A 169 -7.53 5.04 -3.78
C VAL A 169 -7.50 3.57 -4.10
N ILE A 170 -6.90 2.77 -3.22
CA ILE A 170 -6.93 1.30 -3.26
C ILE A 170 -7.66 0.80 -2.02
N MET A 171 -8.85 0.21 -2.22
CA MET A 171 -9.58 -0.53 -1.18
C MET A 171 -9.29 -2.02 -1.31
N ARG A 172 -9.14 -2.72 -0.19
CA ARG A 172 -8.77 -4.14 -0.11
C ARG A 172 -9.63 -4.89 0.90
N VAL A 173 -9.99 -6.12 0.57
CA VAL A 173 -10.55 -7.11 1.50
C VAL A 173 -9.39 -7.96 2.02
N THR A 174 -9.15 -7.94 3.32
CA THR A 174 -8.03 -8.63 3.96
C THR A 174 -8.47 -9.52 5.12
N ALA A 175 -7.66 -10.51 5.50
CA ALA A 175 -7.74 -11.15 6.81
C ALA A 175 -6.36 -11.61 7.26
N VAL A 176 -6.17 -11.79 8.56
CA VAL A 176 -5.04 -12.55 9.10
C VAL A 176 -5.31 -14.03 8.82
N VAL A 177 -4.35 -14.68 8.16
CA VAL A 177 -4.41 -16.09 7.79
C VAL A 177 -3.06 -16.75 7.99
N ASP A 178 -3.10 -18.04 8.27
CA ASP A 178 -1.92 -18.88 8.28
C ASP A 178 -1.66 -19.46 6.88
N VAL A 179 -0.47 -19.20 6.33
CA VAL A 179 0.00 -19.79 5.08
C VAL A 179 0.96 -20.92 5.39
N LEU A 180 0.59 -22.12 4.98
CA LEU A 180 1.44 -23.30 5.06
C LEU A 180 2.44 -23.29 3.89
N VAL A 181 3.74 -23.20 4.18
CA VAL A 181 4.80 -23.21 3.16
C VAL A 181 5.74 -24.41 3.41
N PRO A 182 6.15 -25.16 2.38
CA PRO A 182 7.19 -26.18 2.53
C PRO A 182 8.52 -25.56 2.96
N SER A 183 9.12 -26.05 4.04
CA SER A 183 10.43 -25.60 4.53
C SER A 183 11.56 -26.41 3.88
N TYR A 184 11.82 -26.15 2.59
CA TYR A 184 12.91 -26.82 1.88
C TYR A 184 14.23 -26.07 2.02
N GLY A 185 15.07 -26.57 2.93
CA GLY A 185 16.44 -26.12 3.12
C GLY A 185 16.54 -24.83 3.93
N TYR A 186 17.61 -24.75 4.72
CA TYR A 186 18.00 -23.49 5.32
C TYR A 186 18.70 -22.63 4.29
N PRO A 187 18.29 -21.37 4.14
CA PRO A 187 19.18 -20.35 3.65
C PRO A 187 20.21 -20.09 4.80
N VAL A 188 21.49 -19.88 4.53
CA VAL A 188 22.55 -19.71 5.56
C VAL A 188 22.65 -18.22 5.96
N ILE A 189 23.84 -17.69 6.25
CA ILE A 189 24.11 -16.30 6.60
C ILE A 189 25.29 -15.83 5.73
N PRO A 190 25.31 -14.58 5.20
CA PRO A 190 26.42 -14.07 4.41
C PRO A 190 27.75 -14.04 5.18
N PRO A 191 28.90 -14.17 4.47
CA PRO A 191 30.09 -13.52 4.93
C PRO A 191 29.87 -12.05 4.58
N CYS A 192 29.28 -11.31 5.52
CA CYS A 192 29.03 -9.88 5.37
C CYS A 192 30.32 -9.24 4.87
N HIS A 193 30.45 -8.85 3.60
CA HIS A 193 31.75 -8.38 3.12
C HIS A 193 32.13 -7.10 3.87
N SER A 194 33.29 -7.06 4.54
CA SER A 194 33.84 -5.76 4.92
C SER A 194 34.06 -4.97 3.65
N ALA A 195 33.51 -3.75 3.57
CA ALA A 195 34.19 -2.71 2.82
C ALA A 195 35.66 -2.75 3.27
N PRO A 196 36.65 -2.88 2.35
CA PRO A 196 38.01 -3.20 2.71
C PRO A 196 38.54 -2.13 3.67
N ALA A 197 38.58 -2.47 4.95
CA ALA A 197 39.11 -1.56 5.94
C ALA A 197 40.61 -1.45 5.68
N ALA A 198 41.12 -0.22 5.69
CA ALA A 198 42.48 -0.03 6.16
C ALA A 198 42.51 -0.56 7.61
N SER A 199 42.97 -1.81 7.77
CA SER A 199 42.97 -2.65 8.98
C SER A 199 41.60 -3.11 9.55
N ALA A 200 41.43 -4.43 9.68
CA ALA A 200 40.97 -5.07 10.93
C ALA A 200 41.08 -6.62 10.91
N CYS A 201 40.39 -7.33 10.01
CA CYS A 201 40.30 -8.81 10.02
C CYS A 201 39.93 -9.43 8.64
N PRO A 202 40.87 -9.96 7.85
CA PRO A 202 40.55 -10.79 6.69
C PRO A 202 40.25 -12.24 7.11
N GLY A 203 39.20 -12.86 6.55
CA GLY A 203 38.89 -14.29 6.75
C GLY A 203 37.50 -14.61 7.29
N LEU A 204 36.78 -13.65 7.87
CA LEU A 204 35.33 -13.78 8.14
C LEU A 204 34.49 -13.68 6.84
N PHE A 205 35.15 -13.52 5.69
CA PHE A 205 34.58 -13.00 4.45
C PHE A 205 34.30 -14.03 3.34
N ASP A 206 34.33 -15.34 3.64
CA ASP A 206 34.22 -16.42 2.63
C ASP A 206 33.14 -17.53 2.85
N MET A 207 32.19 -17.40 3.79
CA MET A 207 31.11 -18.42 4.03
C MET A 207 29.69 -17.95 3.65
N PRO A 208 29.01 -18.53 2.62
CA PRO A 208 27.99 -17.86 1.80
C PRO A 208 26.53 -17.75 2.28
N LEU A 209 25.95 -16.63 1.86
CA LEU A 209 24.55 -16.34 1.53
C LEU A 209 23.52 -16.84 2.56
N TYR A 210 23.12 -18.11 2.48
CA TYR A 210 22.06 -18.68 1.61
C TYR A 210 22.77 -19.68 0.69
N PRO A 211 22.54 -21.02 0.79
CA PRO A 211 23.43 -21.97 0.17
C PRO A 211 23.26 -21.86 -1.35
N THR A 212 24.37 -21.72 -2.03
CA THR A 212 24.39 -21.82 -3.48
C THR A 212 24.19 -23.28 -3.85
N ALA A 213 23.09 -23.59 -4.54
CA ALA A 213 23.11 -24.73 -5.45
C ALA A 213 24.12 -24.42 -6.57
N SER A 214 25.03 -25.34 -6.85
CA SER A 214 26.17 -25.11 -7.76
C SER A 214 25.76 -25.15 -9.24
N GLY A 215 25.04 -24.12 -9.69
CA GLY A 215 24.76 -23.79 -11.09
C GLY A 215 23.82 -24.75 -11.84
N PRO A 216 23.37 -24.36 -13.05
CA PRO A 216 22.79 -25.30 -13.98
C PRO A 216 23.91 -26.13 -14.62
N VAL A 217 23.95 -27.43 -14.33
CA VAL A 217 24.66 -28.37 -15.21
C VAL A 217 23.89 -28.37 -16.54
N VAL A 218 24.46 -27.74 -17.56
CA VAL A 218 24.01 -27.93 -18.94
C VAL A 218 24.30 -29.38 -19.30
N PRO A 219 23.29 -30.24 -19.54
CA PRO A 219 23.57 -31.57 -20.06
C PRO A 219 24.15 -31.41 -21.48
N PRO A 220 25.21 -32.16 -21.84
CA PRO A 220 25.77 -32.08 -23.18
C PRO A 220 24.72 -32.47 -24.21
N ARG A 221 24.62 -31.69 -25.29
CA ARG A 221 23.79 -32.05 -26.44
C ARG A 221 24.43 -33.23 -27.18
N PHE A 222 23.67 -34.31 -27.30
CA PHE A 222 23.73 -35.29 -28.38
C PHE A 222 22.29 -35.50 -28.88
#